data_AF-A0A2S7TXP4-F1
#
_entry.id   AF-A0A2S7TXP4-F1
#
_cell.length_a   1.000
_cell.length_b   1.000
_cell.length_c   1.000
_cell.angle_alpha   90.00
_cell.angle_beta   90.00
_cell.angle_gamma   90.00
#
_symmetry.space_group_name_H-M   'P 1'
#
loop_
_entity.id
_entity.type
_entity.pdbx_description
1 polymer ?
#
loop_
_entity_poly.entity_id
_entity_poly.type
_entity_poly.pdbx_seq_one_letter_code
_entity_poly.pdbx_strand_id
1 'polypeptide(L)'
;MTNKFITRTSLLWTLILTLFGTSALHAFPPAPNFTIYGIVRDQVGVRIPSNGTASIVLLKQGIKIGQALITNGFIDYNYELQIRVDANRPGTEPYKASAYLADEQLALAVELNGQLFYPIEVSGDLSVGQGGERLRLDLNLGEDKDGDGIPDTWEEWQLYQSGQLPNNLGQWDLTQISADGDFDKDGQLDWAEYIAGTFAGDHTDVFYLKINEFDGSSSHFEFYQITGKVYVLEQSYDLVTWTQVPFSVGSAAAVDHHSASAVGVVSAQVSSSSSSSRSTLFRLTVR
;
A
#
# COMPACT_ATOMS: atom_id res chain seq x y z
N MET A 1 52.49 -81.24 4.22
CA MET A 1 51.30 -80.51 4.72
C MET A 1 51.71 -79.08 4.96
N THR A 2 51.43 -78.19 4.02
CA THR A 2 51.86 -76.78 4.05
C THR A 2 50.64 -75.92 3.76
N ASN A 3 50.05 -75.34 4.81
CA ASN A 3 48.87 -74.49 4.71
C ASN A 3 49.29 -73.06 4.34
N LYS A 4 48.80 -72.56 3.20
CA LYS A 4 48.86 -71.17 2.79
C LYS A 4 47.83 -70.36 3.59
N PHE A 5 48.28 -69.40 4.38
CA PHE A 5 47.42 -68.35 4.94
C PHE A 5 47.13 -67.31 3.86
N ILE A 6 45.83 -67.11 3.58
CA ILE A 6 45.31 -66.09 2.69
C ILE A 6 45.28 -64.75 3.44
N THR A 7 46.00 -63.76 2.94
CA THR A 7 46.06 -62.38 3.44
C THR A 7 44.74 -61.65 3.15
N ARG A 8 43.90 -61.49 4.18
CA ARG A 8 42.74 -60.58 4.20
C ARG A 8 43.19 -59.16 4.58
N THR A 9 43.84 -58.44 3.67
CA THR A 9 44.31 -57.07 3.95
C THR A 9 44.20 -56.13 2.75
N SER A 10 43.19 -56.33 1.89
CA SER A 10 43.01 -55.44 0.71
C SER A 10 41.60 -54.91 0.48
N LEU A 11 40.64 -55.15 1.39
CA LEU A 11 39.26 -54.66 1.20
C LEU A 11 38.89 -53.44 2.06
N LEU A 12 39.68 -53.09 3.08
CA LEU A 12 39.35 -51.96 3.97
C LEU A 12 39.84 -50.60 3.47
N TRP A 13 40.81 -50.56 2.55
CA TRP A 13 41.34 -49.29 2.03
C TRP A 13 40.48 -48.67 0.94
N THR A 14 39.67 -49.46 0.24
CA THR A 14 38.77 -48.97 -0.82
C THR A 14 37.47 -48.38 -0.28
N LEU A 15 37.10 -48.68 0.97
CA LEU A 15 35.88 -48.15 1.61
C LEU A 15 36.11 -46.82 2.35
N ILE A 16 37.37 -46.50 2.69
CA ILE A 16 37.72 -45.28 3.43
C ILE A 16 37.98 -44.10 2.46
N LEU A 17 38.34 -44.37 1.20
CA LEU A 17 38.53 -43.31 0.20
C LEU A 17 37.23 -42.79 -0.43
N THR A 18 36.11 -43.51 -0.30
CA THR A 18 34.79 -43.09 -0.81
C THR A 18 34.00 -42.19 0.14
N LEU A 19 34.46 -41.99 1.38
CA LEU A 19 33.78 -41.12 2.37
C LEU A 19 34.25 -39.65 2.38
N PHE A 20 35.29 -39.28 1.63
CA PHE A 20 35.78 -37.89 1.57
C PHE A 20 35.39 -37.14 0.29
N GLY A 21 34.48 -37.69 -0.51
CA GLY A 21 33.75 -36.94 -1.53
C GLY A 21 32.64 -36.10 -0.90
N THR A 22 32.94 -35.31 0.12
CA THR A 22 32.00 -34.32 0.65
C THR A 22 31.90 -33.22 -0.40
N SER A 23 30.92 -33.32 -1.29
CA SER A 23 30.42 -32.18 -2.04
C SER A 23 30.18 -31.07 -1.02
N ALA A 24 30.94 -29.97 -1.11
CA ALA A 24 30.70 -28.81 -0.28
C ALA A 24 29.26 -28.34 -0.57
N LEU A 25 28.33 -28.68 0.33
CA LEU A 25 26.99 -28.14 0.32
C LEU A 25 27.12 -26.66 0.64
N HIS A 26 27.26 -25.85 -0.41
CA HIS A 26 27.21 -24.40 -0.30
C HIS A 26 25.75 -23.98 -0.06
N ALA A 27 25.35 -24.01 1.22
CA ALA A 27 24.11 -23.38 1.65
C ALA A 27 24.36 -21.86 1.76
N PHE A 28 23.77 -21.11 0.83
CA PHE A 28 23.81 -19.65 0.88
C PHE A 28 22.70 -19.13 1.81
N PRO A 29 22.93 -18.04 2.57
CA PRO A 29 21.87 -17.44 3.35
C PRO A 29 20.77 -16.93 2.40
N PRO A 30 19.50 -16.97 2.83
CA PRO A 30 18.40 -16.42 2.04
C PRO A 30 18.62 -14.92 1.81
N ALA A 31 18.21 -14.43 0.64
CA ALA A 31 18.19 -12.99 0.39
C ALA A 31 17.21 -12.30 1.37
N PRO A 32 17.42 -11.01 1.70
CA PRO A 32 16.42 -10.25 2.44
C PRO A 32 15.07 -10.26 1.71
N ASN A 33 13.98 -10.08 2.45
CA ASN A 33 12.65 -10.05 1.85
C ASN A 33 12.48 -8.84 0.91
N PHE A 34 11.74 -9.03 -0.17
CA PHE A 34 11.10 -7.93 -0.89
C PHE A 34 9.80 -7.58 -0.16
N THR A 35 9.52 -6.30 0.04
CA THR A 35 8.38 -5.88 0.86
C THR A 35 7.42 -5.04 0.05
N ILE A 36 6.16 -5.46 -0.04
CA ILE A 36 5.08 -4.64 -0.59
C ILE A 36 4.30 -4.04 0.59
N TYR A 37 3.99 -2.75 0.53
CA TYR A 37 3.21 -2.07 1.56
C TYR A 37 2.31 -1.01 0.95
N GLY A 38 1.19 -0.71 1.58
CA GLY A 38 0.28 0.33 1.10
C GLY A 38 -1.07 0.35 1.81
N ILE A 39 -2.02 1.07 1.23
CA ILE A 39 -3.38 1.21 1.74
C ILE A 39 -4.31 0.35 0.88
N VAL A 40 -5.09 -0.52 1.51
CA VAL A 40 -6.25 -1.15 0.89
C VAL A 40 -7.49 -0.28 1.13
N ARG A 41 -8.19 0.06 0.05
CA ARG A 41 -9.45 0.81 0.04
C ARG A 41 -10.57 -0.03 -0.57
N ASP A 42 -11.80 0.19 -0.11
CA ASP A 42 -12.98 -0.35 -0.79
C ASP A 42 -13.32 0.45 -2.06
N GLN A 43 -14.41 0.06 -2.70
CA GLN A 43 -14.93 0.64 -3.95
C GLN A 43 -15.40 2.09 -3.85
N VAL A 44 -15.35 2.72 -2.67
CA VAL A 44 -15.68 4.14 -2.47
C VAL A 44 -14.52 4.91 -1.83
N GLY A 45 -13.31 4.34 -1.86
CA GLY A 45 -12.10 4.99 -1.37
C GLY A 45 -11.94 4.96 0.14
N VAL A 46 -12.78 4.22 0.87
CA VAL A 46 -12.66 4.09 2.33
C VAL A 46 -11.59 3.04 2.65
N ARG A 47 -10.64 3.41 3.51
CA ARG A 47 -9.61 2.51 4.00
C ARG A 47 -10.25 1.31 4.71
N ILE A 48 -9.90 0.10 4.27
CA ILE A 48 -10.36 -1.13 4.92
C ILE A 48 -9.85 -1.13 6.38
N PRO A 49 -10.75 -1.23 7.37
CA PRO A 49 -10.37 -1.21 8.77
C PRO A 49 -9.74 -2.55 9.18
N SER A 50 -8.84 -2.49 10.16
CA SER A 50 -8.35 -3.68 10.86
C SER A 50 -9.46 -4.35 11.68
N ASN A 51 -10.13 -5.35 11.10
CA ASN A 51 -11.11 -6.20 11.80
C ASN A 51 -10.52 -7.57 12.22
N GLY A 52 -9.24 -7.81 11.97
CA GLY A 52 -8.55 -9.07 12.26
C GLY A 52 -8.85 -10.22 11.30
N THR A 53 -9.75 -10.02 10.32
CA THR A 53 -10.13 -11.03 9.31
C THR A 53 -9.73 -10.64 7.90
N ALA A 54 -9.44 -9.36 7.65
CA ALA A 54 -8.98 -8.88 6.37
C ALA A 54 -7.47 -9.08 6.18
N SER A 55 -7.06 -9.58 5.01
CA SER A 55 -5.64 -9.82 4.71
C SER A 55 -5.32 -9.66 3.23
N ILE A 56 -4.08 -9.24 2.93
CA ILE A 56 -3.48 -9.44 1.61
C ILE A 56 -3.03 -10.89 1.51
N VAL A 57 -3.36 -11.53 0.41
CA VAL A 57 -3.00 -12.91 0.10
C VAL A 57 -2.06 -12.93 -1.10
N LEU A 58 -0.95 -13.63 -0.93
CA LEU A 58 0.00 -13.92 -2.00
C LEU A 58 -0.34 -15.26 -2.62
N LEU A 59 -0.63 -15.25 -3.92
CA LEU A 59 -1.01 -16.42 -4.70
C LEU A 59 0.13 -16.83 -5.63
N LYS A 60 0.37 -18.13 -5.78
CA LYS A 60 1.24 -18.70 -6.82
C LYS A 60 0.47 -19.83 -7.48
N GLN A 61 0.24 -19.70 -8.79
CA GLN A 61 -0.59 -20.64 -9.57
C GLN A 61 -1.98 -20.86 -8.94
N GLY A 62 -2.59 -19.79 -8.41
CA GLY A 62 -3.90 -19.84 -7.73
C GLY A 62 -3.88 -20.38 -6.30
N ILE A 63 -2.72 -20.79 -5.77
CA ILE A 63 -2.59 -21.32 -4.41
C ILE A 63 -2.05 -20.23 -3.49
N LYS A 64 -2.69 -20.07 -2.32
CA LYS A 64 -2.22 -19.20 -1.23
C LYS A 64 -0.90 -19.70 -0.67
N ILE A 65 0.16 -18.90 -0.81
CA ILE A 65 1.51 -19.20 -0.32
C ILE A 65 2.03 -18.21 0.73
N GLY A 66 1.33 -17.09 0.91
CA GLY A 66 1.65 -16.08 1.91
C GLY A 66 0.43 -15.21 2.21
N GLN A 67 0.48 -14.51 3.35
CA GLN A 67 -0.52 -13.53 3.71
C GLN A 67 0.05 -12.46 4.64
N ALA A 68 -0.57 -11.29 4.64
CA ALA A 68 -0.33 -10.23 5.61
C ALA A 68 -1.66 -9.65 6.08
N LEU A 69 -1.84 -9.50 7.39
CA LEU A 69 -3.07 -8.92 7.93
C LEU A 69 -3.14 -7.43 7.59
N ILE A 70 -4.36 -6.97 7.32
CA ILE A 70 -4.66 -5.53 7.27
C ILE A 70 -4.78 -5.05 8.72
N THR A 71 -3.97 -4.06 9.09
CA THR A 71 -3.83 -3.53 10.45
C THR A 71 -3.92 -2.01 10.45
N ASN A 72 -4.29 -1.42 11.59
CA ASN A 72 -4.24 0.03 11.79
C ASN A 72 -2.90 0.48 12.42
N GLY A 73 -1.88 -0.40 12.42
CA GLY A 73 -0.61 -0.15 13.12
C GLY A 73 0.29 0.87 12.43
N PHE A 74 -0.01 1.26 11.20
CA PHE A 74 0.76 2.25 10.45
C PHE A 74 -0.11 3.43 10.04
N ILE A 75 0.53 4.59 9.99
CA ILE A 75 -0.07 5.87 9.64
C ILE A 75 -0.37 5.90 8.13
N ASP A 76 0.63 5.53 7.34
CA ASP A 76 0.65 5.77 5.89
C ASP A 76 0.18 4.56 5.10
N TYR A 77 -0.05 3.41 5.73
CA TYR A 77 -0.40 2.15 5.10
C TYR A 77 -1.19 1.26 6.07
N ASN A 78 -1.98 0.29 5.60
CA ASN A 78 -2.63 -0.70 6.48
C ASN A 78 -2.10 -2.11 6.29
N TYR A 79 -1.14 -2.35 5.40
CA TYR A 79 -0.55 -3.67 5.27
C TYR A 79 0.94 -3.60 4.92
N GLU A 80 1.67 -4.63 5.33
CA GLU A 80 3.03 -4.90 4.88
C GLU A 80 3.17 -6.40 4.60
N LEU A 81 3.36 -6.74 3.32
CA LEU A 81 3.55 -8.10 2.85
C LEU A 81 5.03 -8.35 2.58
N GLN A 82 5.61 -9.27 3.35
CA GLN A 82 6.98 -9.71 3.16
C GLN A 82 7.04 -10.91 2.22
N ILE A 83 7.68 -10.72 1.08
CA ILE A 83 7.85 -11.71 0.02
C ILE A 83 9.28 -12.23 0.08
N ARG A 84 9.39 -13.56 0.14
CA ARG A 84 10.67 -14.26 0.15
C ARG A 84 11.21 -14.33 -1.27
N VAL A 85 12.39 -13.76 -1.49
CA VAL A 85 13.08 -13.77 -2.78
C VAL A 85 14.28 -14.71 -2.73
N ASP A 86 14.47 -15.49 -3.79
CA ASP A 86 15.66 -16.29 -4.02
C ASP A 86 16.68 -15.49 -4.85
N ALA A 87 17.97 -15.64 -4.54
CA ALA A 87 19.04 -14.94 -5.26
C ALA A 87 19.28 -15.48 -6.68
N ASN A 88 18.55 -16.52 -7.10
CA ASN A 88 18.55 -17.16 -8.42
C ASN A 88 19.97 -17.40 -8.96
N ARG A 89 20.83 -17.99 -8.13
CA ARG A 89 22.23 -18.20 -8.53
C ARG A 89 22.32 -19.31 -9.57
N PRO A 90 23.09 -19.12 -10.65
CA PRO A 90 23.27 -20.15 -11.67
C PRO A 90 23.80 -21.45 -11.06
N GLY A 91 23.11 -22.56 -11.35
CA GLY A 91 23.50 -23.89 -10.89
C GLY A 91 23.09 -24.23 -9.45
N THR A 92 22.23 -23.43 -8.81
CA THR A 92 21.64 -23.75 -7.50
C THR A 92 20.13 -23.88 -7.59
N GLU A 93 19.56 -24.80 -6.81
CA GLU A 93 18.13 -24.86 -6.57
C GLU A 93 17.69 -23.72 -5.64
N PRO A 94 16.45 -23.22 -5.76
CA PRO A 94 15.92 -22.25 -4.83
C PRO A 94 15.98 -22.77 -3.39
N TYR A 95 16.32 -21.91 -2.43
CA TYR A 95 16.42 -22.34 -1.02
C TYR A 95 15.07 -22.78 -0.44
N LYS A 96 13.95 -22.39 -1.08
CA LYS A 96 12.59 -22.82 -0.74
C LYS A 96 11.68 -22.78 -1.96
N ALA A 97 10.85 -23.81 -2.15
CA ALA A 97 9.89 -23.89 -3.26
C ALA A 97 8.84 -22.75 -3.27
N SER A 98 8.58 -22.12 -2.12
CA SER A 98 7.67 -20.98 -1.98
C SER A 98 8.38 -19.63 -2.13
N ALA A 99 9.68 -19.59 -2.40
CA ALA A 99 10.38 -18.36 -2.71
C ALA A 99 10.12 -17.96 -4.17
N TYR A 100 10.07 -16.66 -4.41
CA TYR A 100 9.99 -16.10 -5.75
C TYR A 100 11.39 -15.88 -6.31
N LEU A 101 11.54 -16.03 -7.62
CA LEU A 101 12.70 -15.48 -8.32
C LEU A 101 12.52 -13.97 -8.47
N ALA A 102 13.63 -13.23 -8.53
CA ALA A 102 13.57 -11.83 -8.94
C ALA A 102 12.93 -11.72 -10.33
N ASP A 103 12.13 -10.67 -10.54
CA ASP A 103 11.35 -10.40 -11.76
C ASP A 103 10.24 -11.42 -12.08
N GLU A 104 9.98 -12.38 -11.19
CA GLU A 104 8.82 -13.28 -11.32
C GLU A 104 7.52 -12.50 -11.07
N GLN A 105 6.48 -12.75 -11.88
CA GLN A 105 5.19 -12.09 -11.75
C GLN A 105 4.48 -12.47 -10.44
N LEU A 106 3.91 -11.47 -9.79
CA LEU A 106 3.14 -11.59 -8.57
C LEU A 106 1.65 -11.68 -8.86
N ALA A 107 0.98 -12.58 -8.12
CA ALA A 107 -0.46 -12.57 -8.00
C ALA A 107 -0.84 -12.25 -6.56
N LEU A 108 -1.57 -11.15 -6.38
CA LEU A 108 -2.09 -10.70 -5.09
C LEU A 108 -3.62 -10.71 -5.10
N ALA A 109 -4.20 -10.91 -3.94
CA ALA A 109 -5.63 -10.75 -3.71
C ALA A 109 -5.85 -10.19 -2.31
N VAL A 110 -7.04 -9.63 -2.07
CA VAL A 110 -7.49 -9.22 -0.74
C VAL A 110 -8.54 -10.23 -0.29
N GLU A 111 -8.27 -10.90 0.83
CA GLU A 111 -9.24 -11.76 1.50
C GLU A 111 -10.00 -10.95 2.54
N LEU A 112 -11.31 -10.83 2.36
CA LEU A 112 -12.23 -10.09 3.22
C LEU A 112 -13.44 -10.98 3.50
N ASN A 113 -13.70 -11.25 4.78
CA ASN A 113 -14.84 -12.07 5.23
C ASN A 113 -14.90 -13.46 4.56
N GLY A 114 -13.75 -14.05 4.21
CA GLY A 114 -13.65 -15.36 3.55
C GLY A 114 -13.87 -15.33 2.03
N GLN A 115 -14.03 -14.14 1.44
CA GLN A 115 -14.09 -13.94 0.00
C GLN A 115 -12.79 -13.31 -0.50
N LEU A 116 -12.32 -13.75 -1.67
CA LEU A 116 -11.18 -13.15 -2.37
C LEU A 116 -11.66 -12.07 -3.33
N PHE A 117 -11.00 -10.92 -3.26
CA PHE A 117 -11.16 -9.78 -4.16
C PHE A 117 -9.84 -9.53 -4.87
N TYR A 118 -9.91 -9.18 -6.15
CA TYR A 118 -8.74 -8.86 -6.97
C TYR A 118 -8.70 -7.35 -7.15
N PRO A 119 -7.74 -6.63 -6.53
CA PRO A 119 -7.64 -5.19 -6.68
C PRO A 119 -7.29 -4.78 -8.10
N ILE A 120 -7.68 -3.57 -8.47
CA ILE A 120 -7.50 -2.98 -9.79
C ILE A 120 -6.03 -3.01 -10.23
N GLU A 121 -5.10 -2.69 -9.31
CA GLU A 121 -3.67 -2.55 -9.57
C GLU A 121 -2.96 -3.88 -9.85
N VAL A 122 -3.61 -5.01 -9.54
CA VAL A 122 -3.03 -6.36 -9.70
C VAL A 122 -3.38 -6.97 -11.07
N SER A 123 -4.15 -6.26 -11.90
CA SER A 123 -4.53 -6.70 -13.24
C SER A 123 -3.39 -6.70 -14.28
N GLY A 124 -2.19 -6.20 -13.93
CA GLY A 124 -1.06 -6.02 -14.85
C GLY A 124 0.24 -6.80 -14.53
N ASP A 125 1.38 -6.22 -14.92
CA ASP A 125 2.72 -6.82 -14.89
C ASP A 125 3.44 -6.65 -13.52
N LEU A 126 2.72 -6.78 -12.41
CA LEU A 126 3.34 -6.66 -11.08
C LEU A 126 4.39 -7.77 -10.89
N SER A 127 5.65 -7.40 -10.67
CA SER A 127 6.75 -8.35 -10.50
C SER A 127 7.46 -8.19 -9.15
N VAL A 128 8.15 -9.26 -8.75
CA VAL A 128 9.00 -9.27 -7.56
C VAL A 128 10.27 -8.46 -7.81
N GLY A 129 10.52 -7.46 -6.95
CA GLY A 129 11.77 -6.71 -6.95
C GLY A 129 12.94 -7.48 -6.34
N GLN A 130 14.07 -6.80 -6.15
CA GLN A 130 15.25 -7.39 -5.54
C GLN A 130 15.07 -7.59 -4.02
N GLY A 131 15.83 -8.53 -3.45
CA GLY A 131 15.83 -8.76 -2.01
C GLY A 131 16.27 -7.52 -1.23
N GLY A 132 15.44 -7.07 -0.29
CA GLY A 132 15.67 -5.86 0.52
C GLY A 132 14.99 -4.60 -0.03
N GLU A 133 14.44 -4.65 -1.25
CA GLU A 133 13.65 -3.54 -1.79
C GLU A 133 12.26 -3.46 -1.14
N ARG A 134 11.70 -2.26 -1.16
CA ARG A 134 10.34 -1.99 -0.71
C ARG A 134 9.56 -1.31 -1.84
N LEU A 135 8.37 -1.81 -2.14
CA LEU A 135 7.45 -1.26 -3.13
C LEU A 135 6.20 -0.74 -2.42
N ARG A 136 5.87 0.53 -2.65
CA ARG A 136 4.58 1.09 -2.29
C ARG A 136 3.55 0.63 -3.31
N LEU A 137 2.48 0.00 -2.86
CA LEU A 137 1.35 -0.42 -3.69
C LEU A 137 0.06 -0.20 -2.92
N ASP A 138 -0.64 0.88 -3.22
CA ASP A 138 -2.00 1.06 -2.73
C ASP A 138 -2.95 0.18 -3.57
N LEU A 139 -3.98 -0.36 -2.95
CA LEU A 139 -4.88 -1.35 -3.55
C LEU A 139 -6.32 -0.86 -3.44
N ASN A 140 -7.02 -0.79 -4.56
CA ASN A 140 -8.43 -0.43 -4.62
C ASN A 140 -9.28 -1.64 -4.98
N LEU A 141 -10.28 -1.92 -4.15
CA LEU A 141 -11.28 -2.95 -4.45
C LEU A 141 -12.36 -2.33 -5.32
N GLY A 142 -12.82 -3.08 -6.31
CA GLY A 142 -13.84 -2.60 -7.23
C GLY A 142 -13.69 -3.27 -8.58
N GLU A 143 -14.69 -3.09 -9.42
CA GLU A 143 -14.54 -3.30 -10.86
C GLU A 143 -14.00 -1.99 -11.45
N ASP A 144 -13.16 -2.08 -12.46
CA ASP A 144 -12.62 -0.97 -13.26
C ASP A 144 -12.75 -1.43 -14.72
N LYS A 145 -13.93 -1.16 -15.32
CA LYS A 145 -14.30 -1.70 -16.63
C LYS A 145 -13.58 -1.01 -17.78
N ASP A 146 -13.34 0.28 -17.67
CA ASP A 146 -12.68 1.09 -18.70
C ASP A 146 -11.17 1.29 -18.46
N GLY A 147 -10.66 0.83 -17.32
CA GLY A 147 -9.23 0.67 -17.05
C GLY A 147 -8.55 1.98 -16.69
N ASP A 148 -9.29 2.89 -16.07
CA ASP A 148 -8.83 4.24 -15.75
C ASP A 148 -8.17 4.33 -14.36
N GLY A 149 -8.33 3.29 -13.52
CA GLY A 149 -7.79 3.22 -12.17
C GLY A 149 -8.76 3.65 -11.06
N ILE A 150 -10.01 3.98 -11.38
CA ILE A 150 -11.09 4.31 -10.44
C ILE A 150 -12.11 3.15 -10.38
N PRO A 151 -12.67 2.82 -9.21
CA PRO A 151 -13.77 1.86 -9.15
C PRO A 151 -15.05 2.36 -9.83
N ASP A 152 -15.63 1.55 -10.74
CA ASP A 152 -16.92 1.80 -11.41
C ASP A 152 -18.00 2.26 -10.41
N THR A 153 -18.09 1.60 -9.26
CA THR A 153 -19.12 1.90 -8.25
C THR A 153 -19.04 3.34 -7.73
N TRP A 154 -17.83 3.89 -7.63
CA TRP A 154 -17.66 5.27 -7.22
C TRP A 154 -18.08 6.22 -8.35
N GLU A 155 -17.66 5.96 -9.58
CA GLU A 155 -18.02 6.78 -10.75
C GLU A 155 -19.54 6.81 -10.99
N GLU A 156 -20.21 5.65 -10.94
CA GLU A 156 -21.66 5.55 -11.03
C GLU A 156 -22.35 6.43 -9.98
N TRP A 157 -21.79 6.48 -8.77
CA TRP A 157 -22.33 7.31 -7.70
C TRP A 157 -22.11 8.81 -7.94
N GLN A 158 -20.94 9.21 -8.45
CA GLN A 158 -20.67 10.60 -8.84
C GLN A 158 -21.58 11.05 -9.99
N LEU A 159 -21.73 10.23 -11.02
CA LEU A 159 -22.65 10.49 -12.13
C LEU A 159 -24.09 10.63 -11.63
N TYR A 160 -24.55 9.74 -10.76
CA TYR A 160 -25.88 9.86 -10.15
C TYR A 160 -26.07 11.18 -9.40
N GLN A 161 -25.10 11.55 -8.56
CA GLN A 161 -25.15 12.77 -7.75
C GLN A 161 -25.14 14.04 -8.61
N SER A 162 -24.44 14.02 -9.75
CA SER A 162 -24.46 15.09 -10.75
C SER A 162 -25.78 15.17 -11.57
N GLY A 163 -26.73 14.26 -11.30
CA GLY A 163 -28.04 14.22 -11.96
C GLY A 163 -28.07 13.41 -13.25
N GLN A 164 -27.00 12.68 -13.56
CA GLN A 164 -27.00 11.73 -14.66
C GLN A 164 -27.64 10.40 -14.26
N LEU A 165 -28.18 9.70 -15.25
CA LEU A 165 -28.85 8.42 -15.06
C LEU A 165 -28.26 7.42 -16.04
N PRO A 166 -28.28 6.11 -15.70
CA PRO A 166 -27.88 5.09 -16.64
C PRO A 166 -28.83 5.09 -17.84
N ASN A 167 -28.35 4.58 -18.97
CA ASN A 167 -29.15 4.45 -20.17
C ASN A 167 -30.33 3.47 -19.98
N ASN A 168 -31.16 3.29 -21.02
CA ASN A 168 -32.33 2.39 -20.96
C ASN A 168 -32.00 0.90 -20.69
N LEU A 169 -30.72 0.51 -20.79
CA LEU A 169 -30.22 -0.83 -20.47
C LEU A 169 -29.61 -0.91 -19.05
N GLY A 170 -29.63 0.18 -18.29
CA GLY A 170 -29.03 0.25 -16.96
C GLY A 170 -27.51 0.42 -16.97
N GLN A 171 -26.91 0.85 -18.09
CA GLN A 171 -25.47 1.07 -18.20
C GLN A 171 -25.12 2.55 -18.02
N TRP A 172 -24.11 2.80 -17.20
CA TRP A 172 -23.51 4.12 -17.02
C TRP A 172 -22.46 4.40 -18.11
N ASP A 173 -22.29 5.67 -18.45
CA ASP A 173 -21.19 6.12 -19.32
C ASP A 173 -20.02 6.53 -18.43
N LEU A 174 -19.19 5.54 -18.08
CA LEU A 174 -18.04 5.66 -17.18
C LEU A 174 -16.94 6.56 -17.77
N THR A 175 -16.88 6.69 -19.11
CA THR A 175 -15.86 7.49 -19.81
C THR A 175 -15.88 9.00 -19.52
N GLN A 176 -16.83 9.46 -18.71
CA GLN A 176 -16.98 10.85 -18.31
C GLN A 176 -16.12 11.24 -17.10
N ILE A 177 -15.77 10.27 -16.27
CA ILE A 177 -14.92 10.42 -15.10
C ILE A 177 -13.64 9.65 -15.41
N SER A 178 -12.49 10.15 -14.98
CA SER A 178 -11.26 9.37 -15.11
C SER A 178 -10.24 9.76 -14.06
N ALA A 179 -9.31 8.88 -13.69
CA ALA A 179 -8.25 9.22 -12.72
C ALA A 179 -7.49 10.54 -13.01
N ASP A 180 -7.25 10.85 -14.29
CA ASP A 180 -6.59 12.07 -14.75
C ASP A 180 -7.58 13.19 -15.18
N GLY A 181 -8.88 12.96 -14.98
CA GLY A 181 -9.99 13.85 -15.29
C GLY A 181 -10.24 14.92 -14.22
N ASP A 182 -11.17 15.81 -14.53
CA ASP A 182 -11.67 16.90 -13.67
C ASP A 182 -13.11 17.16 -14.11
N PHE A 183 -14.01 16.28 -13.68
CA PHE A 183 -15.36 16.15 -14.23
C PHE A 183 -16.19 17.43 -14.04
N ASP A 184 -16.10 18.06 -12.87
CA ASP A 184 -16.82 19.29 -12.54
C ASP A 184 -16.04 20.59 -12.80
N LYS A 185 -14.75 20.50 -13.15
CA LYS A 185 -13.86 21.60 -13.54
C LYS A 185 -13.50 22.54 -12.40
N ASP A 186 -13.38 22.00 -11.19
CA ASP A 186 -12.91 22.72 -10.01
C ASP A 186 -11.37 22.81 -9.93
N GLY A 187 -10.67 22.07 -10.79
CA GLY A 187 -9.22 22.02 -10.88
C GLY A 187 -8.56 20.92 -10.05
N GLN A 188 -9.34 20.05 -9.41
CA GLN A 188 -8.89 18.82 -8.78
C GLN A 188 -8.99 17.64 -9.76
N LEU A 189 -8.15 16.64 -9.54
CA LEU A 189 -8.25 15.40 -10.31
C LEU A 189 -9.31 14.50 -9.69
N ASP A 190 -10.12 13.80 -10.49
CA ASP A 190 -11.15 12.88 -9.97
C ASP A 190 -10.52 11.80 -9.06
N TRP A 191 -9.28 11.38 -9.34
CA TRP A 191 -8.51 10.51 -8.44
C TRP A 191 -8.24 11.13 -7.07
N ALA A 192 -7.87 12.41 -7.02
CA ALA A 192 -7.62 13.11 -5.77
C ALA A 192 -8.92 13.20 -4.94
N GLU A 193 -10.05 13.38 -5.61
CA GLU A 193 -11.36 13.40 -4.99
C GLU A 193 -11.81 12.05 -4.47
N TYR A 194 -11.57 10.98 -5.22
CA TYR A 194 -11.76 9.61 -4.76
C TYR A 194 -10.95 9.32 -3.47
N ILE A 195 -9.70 9.77 -3.42
CA ILE A 195 -8.85 9.65 -2.22
C ILE A 195 -9.32 10.55 -1.08
N ALA A 196 -9.76 11.78 -1.36
CA ALA A 196 -10.27 12.71 -0.35
C ALA A 196 -11.65 12.29 0.19
N GLY A 197 -12.46 11.62 -0.64
CA GLY A 197 -13.87 11.35 -0.40
C GLY A 197 -14.78 12.54 -0.71
N THR A 198 -14.37 13.42 -1.64
CA THR A 198 -15.20 14.52 -2.15
C THR A 198 -16.05 14.08 -3.34
N PHE A 199 -16.99 14.93 -3.76
CA PHE A 199 -17.86 14.69 -4.91
C PHE A 199 -17.34 15.33 -6.20
N ALA A 200 -16.82 14.51 -7.12
CA ALA A 200 -16.37 14.94 -8.45
C ALA A 200 -17.46 15.54 -9.35
N GLY A 201 -18.73 15.37 -8.97
CA GLY A 201 -19.86 16.01 -9.64
C GLY A 201 -20.28 17.36 -9.05
N ASP A 202 -19.62 17.85 -7.99
CA ASP A 202 -19.96 19.08 -7.28
C ASP A 202 -18.72 19.93 -6.98
N HIS A 203 -18.46 20.89 -7.88
CA HIS A 203 -17.32 21.83 -7.81
C HIS A 203 -17.24 22.68 -6.53
N THR A 204 -18.25 22.60 -5.64
CA THR A 204 -18.24 23.28 -4.35
C THR A 204 -17.76 22.38 -3.20
N ASP A 205 -17.73 21.06 -3.39
CA ASP A 205 -17.26 20.09 -2.39
C ASP A 205 -15.75 19.87 -2.50
N VAL A 206 -14.99 20.90 -2.14
CA VAL A 206 -13.53 20.88 -2.26
C VAL A 206 -12.84 20.45 -0.97
N PHE A 207 -11.77 19.67 -1.09
CA PHE A 207 -10.86 19.43 0.04
C PHE A 207 -10.00 20.68 0.30
N TYR A 208 -10.19 21.31 1.46
CA TYR A 208 -9.50 22.56 1.80
C TYR A 208 -8.81 22.53 3.17
N LEU A 209 -7.78 23.38 3.30
CA LEU A 209 -7.19 23.81 4.56
C LEU A 209 -7.34 25.33 4.67
N LYS A 210 -8.10 25.79 5.65
CA LYS A 210 -8.27 27.21 5.93
C LYS A 210 -7.39 27.63 7.10
N ILE A 211 -6.58 28.66 6.91
CA ILE A 211 -5.83 29.30 7.99
C ILE A 211 -6.72 30.40 8.58
N ASN A 212 -7.12 30.26 9.84
CA ASN A 212 -8.01 31.20 10.51
C ASN A 212 -7.23 32.39 11.08
N GLU A 213 -6.20 32.10 11.88
CA GLU A 213 -5.40 33.15 12.54
C GLU A 213 -4.02 32.66 12.96
N PHE A 214 -3.13 33.60 13.26
CA PHE A 214 -1.87 33.37 13.96
C PHE A 214 -1.83 34.27 15.20
N ASP A 215 -1.75 33.67 16.38
CA ASP A 215 -1.83 34.39 17.66
C ASP A 215 -0.46 34.85 18.21
N GLY A 216 0.60 34.68 17.42
CA GLY A 216 1.99 34.93 17.84
C GLY A 216 2.71 33.70 18.36
N SER A 217 1.97 32.65 18.74
CA SER A 217 2.51 31.38 19.24
C SER A 217 2.07 30.18 18.42
N SER A 218 0.88 30.21 17.83
CA SER A 218 0.29 29.10 17.10
C SER A 218 -0.44 29.58 15.85
N SER A 219 -0.36 28.77 14.79
CA SER A 219 -1.23 28.92 13.61
C SER A 219 -2.47 28.07 13.82
N HIS A 220 -3.65 28.67 13.64
CA HIS A 220 -4.95 28.03 13.82
C HIS A 220 -5.60 27.78 12.47
N PHE A 221 -6.15 26.58 12.30
CA PHE A 221 -6.66 26.06 11.05
C PHE A 221 -8.08 25.51 11.20
N GLU A 222 -8.76 25.38 10.08
CA GLU A 222 -10.03 24.68 9.93
C GLU A 222 -10.01 23.84 8.65
N PHE A 223 -10.51 22.62 8.74
CA PHE A 223 -10.70 21.74 7.57
C PHE A 223 -11.87 20.78 7.79
N TYR A 224 -12.42 20.25 6.69
CA TYR A 224 -13.46 19.23 6.72
C TYR A 224 -12.81 17.83 6.76
N GLN A 225 -13.22 17.00 7.72
CA GLN A 225 -12.76 15.63 7.85
C GLN A 225 -13.85 14.63 7.50
N ILE A 226 -13.44 13.46 7.01
CA ILE A 226 -14.31 12.31 6.69
C ILE A 226 -13.85 11.10 7.49
N THR A 227 -14.80 10.41 8.12
CA THR A 227 -14.54 9.22 8.94
C THR A 227 -13.68 8.19 8.19
N GLY A 228 -12.66 7.66 8.87
CA GLY A 228 -11.79 6.61 8.32
C GLY A 228 -10.61 7.12 7.50
N LYS A 229 -10.58 8.41 7.16
CA LYS A 229 -9.43 9.05 6.51
C LYS A 229 -8.36 9.47 7.53
N VAL A 230 -7.11 9.49 7.08
CA VAL A 230 -5.98 9.96 7.87
C VAL A 230 -5.44 11.26 7.28
N TYR A 231 -5.28 12.27 8.13
CA TYR A 231 -4.81 13.59 7.76
C TYR A 231 -3.40 13.83 8.29
N VAL A 232 -2.55 14.39 7.44
CA VAL A 232 -1.19 14.81 7.78
C VAL A 232 -1.02 16.27 7.40
N LEU A 233 -0.45 17.05 8.31
CA LEU A 233 -0.11 18.44 8.07
C LEU A 233 1.39 18.57 7.83
N GLU A 234 1.74 19.31 6.78
CA GLU A 234 3.12 19.58 6.41
C GLU A 234 3.34 21.08 6.34
N GLN A 235 4.54 21.51 6.70
CA GLN A 235 4.98 22.90 6.56
C GLN A 235 6.12 23.02 5.56
N SER A 236 6.23 24.20 4.95
CA SER A 236 7.33 24.58 4.09
C SER A 236 7.70 26.05 4.28
N TYR A 237 8.95 26.39 3.96
CA TYR A 237 9.44 27.77 3.91
C TYR A 237 9.81 28.21 2.48
N ASP A 238 9.74 27.30 1.50
CA ASP A 238 10.22 27.51 0.14
C ASP A 238 9.30 26.90 -0.95
N LEU A 239 8.17 26.29 -0.57
CA LEU A 239 7.25 25.52 -1.44
C LEU A 239 7.84 24.26 -2.08
N VAL A 240 9.11 23.93 -1.80
CA VAL A 240 9.82 22.81 -2.40
C VAL A 240 10.03 21.72 -1.38
N THR A 241 10.56 22.08 -0.22
CA THR A 241 10.84 21.17 0.88
C THR A 241 9.66 21.20 1.84
N TRP A 242 8.97 20.07 1.95
CA TRP A 242 7.84 19.89 2.84
C TRP A 242 8.22 18.93 3.97
N THR A 243 7.92 19.33 5.20
CA THR A 243 8.17 18.52 6.39
C THR A 243 6.89 18.35 7.18
N GLN A 244 6.56 17.11 7.51
CA GLN A 244 5.46 16.79 8.41
C GLN A 244 5.65 17.49 9.77
N VAL A 245 4.56 18.04 10.29
CA VAL A 245 4.54 18.71 11.60
C VAL A 245 3.43 18.14 12.48
N PRO A 246 3.69 17.97 13.78
CA PRO A 246 2.65 17.59 14.70
C PRO A 246 1.64 18.72 14.86
N PHE A 247 0.36 18.37 14.86
CA PHE A 247 -0.75 19.30 15.03
C PHE A 247 -1.79 18.69 15.96
N SER A 248 -2.54 19.54 16.67
CA SER A 248 -3.67 19.09 17.48
C SER A 248 -4.98 19.39 16.77
N VAL A 249 -5.96 18.49 16.90
CA VAL A 249 -7.34 18.69 16.43
C VAL A 249 -8.26 18.80 17.63
N GLY A 250 -9.05 19.87 17.69
CA GLY A 250 -9.88 20.22 18.84
C GLY A 250 -9.05 20.36 20.12
N SER A 251 -9.41 19.62 21.17
CA SER A 251 -8.68 19.60 22.45
C SER A 251 -7.69 18.43 22.59
N ALA A 252 -7.43 17.68 21.51
CA ALA A 252 -6.48 16.57 21.53
C ALA A 252 -5.03 17.06 21.65
N ALA A 253 -4.13 16.17 22.09
CA ALA A 253 -2.70 16.46 22.05
C ALA A 253 -2.19 16.54 20.60
N ALA A 254 -1.11 17.29 20.38
CA ALA A 254 -0.48 17.36 19.07
C ALA A 254 0.14 16.01 18.70
N VAL A 255 -0.15 15.55 17.49
CA VAL A 255 0.27 14.26 16.93
C VAL A 255 0.68 14.47 15.47
N ASP A 256 1.53 13.60 14.95
CA ASP A 256 2.01 13.71 13.56
C ASP A 256 0.90 13.46 12.52
N HIS A 257 -0.20 12.83 12.92
CA HIS A 257 -1.33 12.51 12.05
C HIS A 257 -2.64 12.50 12.83
N HIS A 258 -3.75 12.75 12.14
CA HIS A 258 -5.09 12.71 12.72
C HIS A 258 -5.96 11.69 11.98
N SER A 259 -6.48 10.70 12.70
CA SER A 259 -7.46 9.75 12.15
C SER A 259 -8.87 10.24 12.46
N ALA A 260 -9.67 10.51 11.43
CA ALA A 260 -11.01 11.02 11.63
C ALA A 260 -11.96 9.91 12.09
N SER A 261 -12.60 10.14 13.24
CA SER A 261 -13.62 9.25 13.81
C SER A 261 -15.06 9.65 13.47
N ALA A 262 -15.23 10.81 12.86
CA ALA A 262 -16.52 11.36 12.45
C ALA A 262 -16.33 12.30 11.25
N VAL A 263 -17.43 12.55 10.54
CA VAL A 263 -17.49 13.52 9.44
C VAL A 263 -17.80 14.91 10.00
N GLY A 264 -17.13 15.96 9.49
CA GLY A 264 -17.48 17.35 9.79
C GLY A 264 -16.28 18.29 9.81
N VAL A 265 -16.55 19.58 10.08
CA VAL A 265 -15.51 20.60 10.20
C VAL A 265 -14.83 20.50 11.56
N VAL A 266 -13.50 20.55 11.57
CA VAL A 266 -12.68 20.55 12.79
C VAL A 266 -11.70 21.72 12.82
N SER A 267 -11.44 22.21 14.03
CA SER A 267 -10.36 23.16 14.28
C SER A 267 -9.06 22.42 14.58
N ALA A 268 -7.96 22.91 14.03
CA ALA A 268 -6.63 22.40 14.27
C ALA A 268 -5.64 23.51 14.60
N GLN A 269 -4.52 23.18 15.22
CA GLN A 269 -3.46 24.15 15.49
C GLN A 269 -2.07 23.51 15.44
N VAL A 270 -1.10 24.33 15.04
CA VAL A 270 0.34 24.01 15.11
C VAL A 270 1.03 25.09 15.92
N SER A 271 1.77 24.67 16.95
CA SER A 271 2.65 25.55 17.70
C SER A 271 3.80 26.00 16.80
N SER A 272 3.96 27.31 16.64
CA SER A 272 5.10 27.90 15.93
C SER A 272 6.20 28.24 16.93
N SER A 273 7.45 27.98 16.56
CA SER A 273 8.56 28.63 17.25
C SER A 273 8.56 30.11 16.85
N SER A 274 8.54 30.99 17.85
CA SER A 274 8.45 32.45 17.71
C SER A 274 9.70 33.12 17.11
N SER A 275 10.59 32.35 16.48
CA SER A 275 11.94 32.77 16.08
C SER A 275 12.18 32.84 14.57
N SER A 276 11.21 32.45 13.74
CA SER A 276 11.35 32.51 12.29
C SER A 276 10.78 33.81 11.73
N SER A 277 11.63 34.67 11.17
CA SER A 277 11.24 35.84 10.38
C SER A 277 10.72 35.50 8.98
N ARG A 278 10.53 34.20 8.68
CA ARG A 278 10.09 33.70 7.40
C ARG A 278 8.60 33.34 7.47
N SER A 279 7.88 33.62 6.38
CA SER A 279 6.53 33.12 6.20
C SER A 279 6.55 31.59 6.18
N THR A 280 5.71 30.98 6.99
CA THR A 280 5.49 29.53 6.99
C THR A 280 4.28 29.22 6.11
N LEU A 281 4.43 28.22 5.24
CA LEU A 281 3.38 27.70 4.38
C LEU A 281 2.94 26.36 4.93
N PHE A 282 1.65 26.03 4.78
CA PHE A 282 1.07 24.79 5.24
C PHE A 282 0.31 24.10 4.11
N ARG A 283 0.32 22.76 4.12
CA ARG A 283 -0.58 21.93 3.32
C ARG A 283 -1.09 20.78 4.16
N LEU A 284 -2.34 20.40 3.90
CA LEU A 284 -2.97 19.23 4.48
C LEU A 284 -3.04 18.15 3.41
N THR A 285 -2.69 16.92 3.77
CA THR A 285 -2.75 15.76 2.89
C THR A 285 -3.69 14.73 3.52
N VAL A 286 -4.55 14.12 2.70
CA VAL A 286 -5.49 13.06 3.10
C VAL A 286 -5.06 11.73 2.49
N ARG A 287 -5.31 10.62 3.20
CA ARG A 287 -4.86 9.27 2.84
C ARG A 287 -5.92 8.21 3.15
#